data_AF-A0A6J1VXI7-F1
#
_entry.id   AF-A0A6J1VXI7-F1
#
_cell.length_a   1.000
_cell.length_b   1.000
_cell.length_c   1.000
_cell.angle_alpha   90.00
_cell.angle_beta   90.00
_cell.angle_gamma   90.00
#
_symmetry.space_group_name_H-M   'P 1'
#
loop_
_entity.id
_entity.type
_entity.pdbx_description
1 polymer ?
#
loop_
_entity_poly.entity_id
_entity_poly.type
_entity_poly.pdbx_seq_one_letter_code
_entity_poly.pdbx_strand_id
1 'polypeptide(L)'
;MKYYFISNFSNMHKQPFTIKIQLLSIFDSVMPVISILFVVFYFFLDCWHNIFAEILRFADRSFYKDWWNSTAFSTFFRSWNVIVHDWLYYYIYQDFLWLIGERARDGAMLIVFLLSAISHEYILTLSFGFFYPVLLVLFAGTGGK
;
A
#
# COMPACT_ATOMS: atom_id res chain seq x y z
N MET A 1 16.52 6.65 -10.89
CA MET A 1 15.16 6.99 -11.38
C MET A 1 15.14 7.90 -12.60
N LYS A 2 15.88 9.03 -12.62
CA LYS A 2 15.88 9.98 -13.74
C LYS A 2 16.10 9.31 -15.12
N TYR A 3 17.04 8.37 -15.20
CA TYR A 3 17.38 7.70 -16.46
C TYR A 3 16.37 6.63 -16.92
N TYR A 4 15.65 5.99 -15.99
CA TYR A 4 14.68 4.94 -16.33
C TYR A 4 13.29 5.50 -16.56
N PHE A 5 12.74 6.26 -15.59
CA PHE A 5 11.37 6.78 -15.72
C PHE A 5 11.26 7.90 -16.74
N ILE A 6 12.14 8.90 -16.70
CA ILE A 6 11.97 10.06 -17.59
C ILE A 6 12.19 9.66 -19.06
N SER A 7 13.17 8.80 -19.35
CA SER A 7 13.41 8.34 -20.72
C SER A 7 12.21 7.55 -21.26
N ASN A 8 11.66 6.64 -20.47
CA ASN A 8 10.57 5.76 -20.90
C ASN A 8 9.22 6.51 -21.01
N PHE A 9 8.94 7.44 -20.08
CA PHE A 9 7.64 8.13 -20.02
C PHE A 9 7.59 9.48 -20.75
N SER A 10 8.73 10.14 -21.00
CA SER A 10 8.79 11.46 -21.68
C SER A 10 8.12 11.46 -23.06
N ASN A 11 8.35 10.41 -23.84
CA ASN A 11 7.84 10.30 -25.20
C ASN A 11 6.54 9.50 -25.32
N MET A 12 5.90 9.12 -24.21
CA MET A 12 4.68 8.30 -24.26
C MET A 12 3.51 8.98 -24.95
N HIS A 13 3.41 10.31 -24.87
CA HIS A 13 2.36 11.07 -25.56
C HIS A 13 2.42 10.96 -27.10
N LYS A 14 3.56 10.53 -27.67
CA LYS A 14 3.75 10.36 -29.12
C LYS A 14 3.39 8.96 -29.62
N GLN A 15 3.23 7.99 -28.72
CA GLN A 15 2.99 6.60 -29.08
C GLN A 15 1.49 6.35 -29.31
N PRO A 16 1.12 5.50 -30.28
CA PRO A 16 -0.28 5.14 -30.49
C PRO A 16 -0.82 4.31 -29.31
N PHE A 17 -2.11 4.47 -29.01
CA PHE A 17 -2.77 3.74 -27.93
C PHE A 17 -3.09 2.29 -28.34
N THR A 18 -2.07 1.43 -28.28
CA THR A 18 -2.16 0.00 -28.61
C THR A 18 -1.92 -0.85 -27.37
N ILE A 19 -2.69 -1.92 -27.17
CA ILE A 19 -2.56 -2.85 -26.03
C ILE A 19 -1.12 -3.36 -25.87
N LYS A 20 -0.46 -3.69 -27.00
CA LYS A 20 0.95 -4.10 -27.01
C LYS A 20 1.87 -3.09 -26.32
N ILE A 21 1.69 -1.80 -26.59
CA ILE A 21 2.53 -0.73 -26.04
C ILE A 21 2.22 -0.54 -24.55
N GLN A 22 0.95 -0.66 -24.13
CA GLN A 22 0.59 -0.61 -22.72
C GLN A 22 1.21 -1.77 -21.93
N LEU A 23 1.15 -3.00 -22.45
CA LEU A 23 1.76 -4.15 -21.79
C LEU A 23 3.27 -4.01 -21.67
N LEU A 24 3.94 -3.53 -22.72
CA LEU A 24 5.38 -3.23 -22.69
C LEU A 24 5.71 -2.15 -21.66
N SER A 25 4.92 -1.06 -21.63
CA SER A 25 5.10 0.02 -20.66
C SER A 25 4.92 -0.46 -19.22
N ILE A 26 3.93 -1.32 -18.94
CA ILE A 26 3.75 -1.95 -17.64
C ILE A 26 4.98 -2.78 -17.27
N PHE A 27 5.43 -3.65 -18.17
CA PHE A 27 6.58 -4.53 -17.94
C PHE A 27 7.87 -3.75 -17.67
N ASP A 28 8.18 -2.75 -18.48
CA ASP A 28 9.36 -1.88 -18.33
C ASP A 28 9.34 -1.09 -17.01
N SER A 29 8.15 -0.86 -16.46
CA SER A 29 7.96 -0.12 -15.20
C SER A 29 8.07 -0.99 -13.96
N VAL A 30 7.97 -2.32 -14.07
CA VAL A 30 7.99 -3.23 -12.92
C VAL A 30 9.29 -3.08 -12.12
N MET A 31 10.44 -3.21 -12.78
CA MET A 31 11.74 -3.17 -12.11
C MET A 31 12.01 -1.87 -11.34
N PRO A 32 11.82 -0.68 -11.95
CA PRO A 32 12.06 0.57 -11.22
C PRO A 32 10.99 0.84 -10.15
N VAL A 33 9.75 0.40 -10.32
CA VAL A 33 8.71 0.49 -9.26
C VAL A 33 9.05 -0.39 -8.06
N ILE A 34 9.47 -1.64 -8.27
CA ILE A 34 9.91 -2.53 -7.17
C ILE A 34 11.10 -1.91 -6.44
N SER A 35 12.06 -1.34 -7.18
CA SER A 35 13.21 -0.67 -6.58
C SER A 35 12.80 0.52 -5.70
N ILE A 36 11.85 1.34 -6.17
CA ILE A 36 11.27 2.44 -5.37
C ILE A 36 10.60 1.89 -4.11
N LEU A 37 9.79 0.84 -4.25
CA LEU A 37 9.06 0.25 -3.15
C LEU A 37 10.01 -0.15 -2.01
N PHE A 38 11.11 -0.86 -2.31
CA PHE A 38 12.12 -1.24 -1.31
C PHE A 38 12.82 -0.04 -0.68
N VAL A 39 13.19 0.97 -1.48
CA VAL A 39 13.86 2.18 -0.97
C VAL A 39 12.94 2.97 -0.04
N VAL A 40 11.68 3.17 -0.45
CA VAL A 40 10.68 3.89 0.37
C VAL A 40 10.34 3.10 1.63
N PHE A 41 10.18 1.78 1.51
CA PHE A 41 9.98 0.90 2.66
C PHE A 41 11.12 1.05 3.66
N TYR A 42 12.37 0.87 3.23
CA TYR A 42 13.52 0.94 4.10
C TYR A 42 13.71 2.34 4.71
N PHE A 43 13.61 3.39 3.88
CA PHE A 43 13.77 4.76 4.34
C PHE A 43 12.70 5.15 5.37
N PHE A 44 11.44 4.81 5.11
CA PHE A 44 10.33 5.23 5.95
C PHE A 44 10.09 4.26 7.12
N LEU A 45 9.82 2.98 6.86
CA LEU A 45 9.42 2.04 7.92
C LEU A 45 10.58 1.58 8.80
N ASP A 46 11.80 1.53 8.26
CA ASP A 46 12.98 1.17 9.06
C ASP A 46 13.69 2.42 9.60
N CYS A 47 14.32 3.22 8.73
CA CYS A 47 15.19 4.31 9.18
C CYS A 47 14.42 5.41 9.92
N TRP A 48 13.36 5.95 9.33
CA TRP A 48 12.62 7.08 9.91
C TRP A 48 11.98 6.71 11.25
N HIS A 49 11.25 5.59 11.33
CA HIS A 49 10.62 5.19 12.59
C HIS A 49 11.65 4.86 13.68
N ASN A 50 12.76 4.20 13.35
CA ASN A 50 13.81 3.94 14.34
C ASN A 50 14.48 5.22 14.86
N ILE A 51 14.70 6.23 14.01
CA ILE A 51 15.25 7.53 14.44
C ILE A 51 14.30 8.19 15.45
N PHE A 52 13.00 8.23 15.16
CA PHE A 52 12.02 8.80 16.09
C PHE A 52 11.90 7.97 17.37
N ALA A 53 11.96 6.64 17.28
CA ALA A 53 11.95 5.77 18.44
C ALA A 53 13.15 6.03 19.36
N GLU A 54 14.34 6.24 18.80
CA GLU A 54 15.52 6.58 19.59
C GLU A 54 15.39 7.96 20.25
N ILE A 55 14.95 8.98 19.50
CA ILE A 55 14.75 10.35 20.02
C ILE A 55 13.72 10.35 21.17
N LEU A 56 12.64 9.59 21.02
CA LEU A 56 11.57 9.50 22.00
C LEU A 56 11.84 8.47 23.10
N ARG A 57 12.97 7.75 23.04
CA ARG A 57 13.30 6.62 23.94
C ARG A 57 12.20 5.56 23.99
N PHE A 58 11.56 5.33 22.84
CA PHE A 58 10.54 4.31 22.66
C PHE A 58 11.21 2.95 22.42
N ALA A 59 10.90 1.99 23.30
CA ALA A 59 11.57 0.69 23.32
C ALA A 59 11.02 -0.30 22.28
N ASP A 60 9.74 -0.19 21.92
CA ASP A 60 9.14 -1.09 20.93
C ASP A 60 9.52 -0.65 19.51
N ARG A 61 10.19 -1.56 18.79
CA ARG A 61 10.69 -1.33 17.42
C ARG A 61 10.04 -2.27 16.42
N SER A 62 8.95 -2.94 16.78
CA SER A 62 8.24 -3.87 15.88
C SER A 62 7.34 -3.15 14.87
N PHE A 63 7.92 -2.26 14.05
CA PHE A 63 7.17 -1.47 13.06
C PHE A 63 6.74 -2.29 11.84
N TYR A 64 7.48 -3.37 11.53
CA TYR A 64 7.20 -4.33 10.47
C TYR A 64 7.69 -5.72 10.88
N LYS A 65 7.27 -6.76 10.15
CA LYS A 65 7.70 -8.16 10.30
C LYS A 65 8.24 -8.69 8.97
N ASP A 66 8.58 -9.98 8.90
CA ASP A 66 9.13 -10.66 7.71
C ASP A 66 8.10 -10.80 6.57
N TRP A 67 7.61 -9.67 6.07
CA TRP A 67 6.53 -9.61 5.09
C TRP A 67 6.91 -10.23 3.74
N TRP A 68 8.20 -10.23 3.41
CA TRP A 68 8.74 -10.85 2.19
C TRP A 68 8.63 -12.38 2.18
N ASN A 69 8.48 -13.01 3.35
CA ASN A 69 8.26 -14.46 3.50
C ASN A 69 6.77 -14.83 3.53
N SER A 70 5.86 -13.86 3.33
CA SER A 70 4.42 -14.11 3.39
C SER A 70 3.95 -14.94 2.20
N THR A 71 3.24 -16.04 2.48
CA THR A 71 2.66 -16.93 1.46
C THR A 71 1.23 -16.55 1.05
N ALA A 72 0.58 -15.66 1.81
CA ALA A 72 -0.78 -15.19 1.59
C ALA A 72 -0.88 -13.67 1.74
N PHE A 73 -1.81 -13.06 1.01
CA PHE A 73 -2.04 -11.60 1.05
C PHE A 73 -2.46 -11.10 2.44
N SER A 74 -3.26 -11.89 3.17
CA SER A 74 -3.63 -11.57 4.55
C SER A 74 -2.42 -11.43 5.47
N THR A 75 -1.46 -12.36 5.37
CA THR A 75 -0.21 -12.32 6.14
C THR A 75 0.67 -11.15 5.70
N PHE A 76 0.73 -10.85 4.40
CA PHE A 76 1.48 -9.72 3.86
C PHE A 76 0.96 -8.38 4.42
N PHE A 77 -0.35 -8.11 4.35
CA PHE A 77 -0.91 -6.86 4.87
C PHE A 77 -0.71 -6.68 6.38
N ARG A 78 -0.70 -7.79 7.13
CA ARG A 78 -0.45 -7.77 8.59
C ARG A 78 1.00 -7.53 8.98
N SER A 79 1.95 -7.91 8.12
CA SER A 79 3.38 -7.86 8.43
C SER A 79 4.10 -6.66 7.80
N TRP A 80 3.56 -6.09 6.72
CA TRP A 80 4.16 -4.99 5.98
C TRP A 80 4.32 -3.72 6.82
N ASN A 81 3.23 -3.23 7.43
CA ASN A 81 3.23 -2.06 8.29
C ASN A 81 2.35 -2.36 9.51
N VAL A 82 3.01 -2.81 10.59
CA VAL A 82 2.34 -3.27 11.81
C VAL A 82 1.62 -2.11 12.49
N ILE A 83 2.18 -0.89 12.44
CA ILE A 83 1.59 0.29 13.07
C ILE A 83 0.18 0.58 12.50
N VAL A 84 0.08 0.64 11.18
CA VAL A 84 -1.21 0.90 10.50
C VAL A 84 -2.15 -0.29 10.63
N HIS A 85 -1.62 -1.50 10.49
CA HIS A 85 -2.42 -2.72 10.66
C HIS A 85 -3.05 -2.77 12.05
N ASP A 86 -2.28 -2.56 13.11
CA ASP A 86 -2.77 -2.66 14.49
C ASP A 86 -3.76 -1.54 14.79
N TRP A 87 -3.53 -0.33 14.29
CA TRP A 87 -4.52 0.75 14.39
C TRP A 87 -5.86 0.38 13.73
N LEU A 88 -5.82 -0.15 12.49
CA LEU A 88 -7.02 -0.60 11.79
C LEU A 88 -7.69 -1.80 12.51
N TYR A 89 -6.89 -2.72 13.05
CA TYR A 89 -7.41 -3.89 13.73
C TYR A 89 -8.11 -3.52 15.05
N TYR A 90 -7.45 -2.77 15.93
CA TYR A 90 -8.00 -2.46 17.25
C TYR A 90 -9.14 -1.44 17.18
N TYR A 91 -9.02 -0.38 16.38
CA TYR A 91 -9.98 0.72 16.40
C TYR A 91 -11.09 0.64 15.35
N ILE A 92 -10.89 -0.12 14.26
CA ILE A 92 -11.89 -0.23 13.20
C ILE A 92 -12.50 -1.62 13.20
N TYR A 93 -11.67 -2.66 13.08
CA TYR A 93 -12.16 -4.03 12.98
C TYR A 93 -12.83 -4.51 14.28
N GLN A 94 -12.15 -4.39 15.43
CA GLN A 94 -12.69 -4.86 16.70
C GLN A 94 -13.91 -4.04 17.15
N ASP A 95 -13.86 -2.71 17.03
CA ASP A 95 -14.99 -1.85 17.38
C ASP A 95 -16.21 -2.13 16.49
N PHE A 96 -16.02 -2.36 15.18
CA PHE A 96 -17.10 -2.74 14.29
C PHE A 96 -17.73 -4.09 14.67
N LEU A 97 -16.91 -5.09 14.99
CA LEU A 97 -17.40 -6.39 15.46
C LEU A 97 -18.12 -6.29 16.80
N TRP A 98 -17.65 -5.41 17.68
CA TRP A 98 -18.31 -5.16 18.96
C TRP A 98 -19.69 -4.51 18.78
N LEU A 99 -19.83 -3.58 17.84
CA LEU A 99 -21.09 -2.88 17.56
C LEU A 99 -22.14 -3.73 16.83
N ILE A 100 -21.73 -4.52 15.83
CA ILE A 100 -22.65 -5.23 14.92
C ILE A 100 -22.75 -6.72 15.26
N GLY A 101 -21.77 -7.24 16.00
CA GLY A 101 -21.69 -8.62 16.44
C GLY A 101 -20.71 -9.47 15.63
N GLU A 102 -20.16 -10.49 16.30
CA GLU A 102 -19.17 -11.45 15.81
C GLU A 102 -19.53 -12.18 14.52
N ARG A 103 -20.79 -12.15 14.08
CA ARG A 103 -21.24 -12.79 12.83
C ARG A 103 -20.89 -11.98 11.57
N ALA A 104 -20.54 -10.71 11.70
CA ALA A 104 -20.26 -9.80 10.58
C ALA A 104 -18.77 -9.66 10.24
N ARG A 105 -17.97 -10.74 10.37
CA ARG A 105 -16.51 -10.71 10.13
C ARG A 105 -16.13 -10.27 8.73
N ASP A 106 -16.84 -10.79 7.72
CA ASP A 106 -16.57 -10.44 6.32
C ASP A 106 -16.91 -8.97 6.05
N GLY A 107 -17.99 -8.47 6.66
CA GLY A 107 -18.36 -7.05 6.60
C GLY A 107 -17.34 -6.14 7.28
N ALA A 108 -16.85 -6.54 8.46
CA ALA A 108 -15.81 -5.83 9.19
C ALA A 108 -14.51 -5.74 8.38
N MET A 109 -14.10 -6.86 7.78
CA MET A 109 -12.92 -6.93 6.91
C MET A 109 -13.08 -6.02 5.69
N LEU A 110 -14.23 -6.08 5.01
CA LEU A 110 -14.53 -5.24 3.85
C LEU A 110 -14.44 -3.74 4.19
N ILE A 111 -14.95 -3.32 5.35
CA ILE A 111 -14.90 -1.93 5.79
C ILE A 111 -13.48 -1.46 6.07
N VAL A 112 -12.66 -2.29 6.73
CA VAL A 112 -11.24 -1.99 6.96
C VAL A 112 -10.50 -1.80 5.64
N PHE A 113 -10.73 -2.69 4.67
CA PHE A 113 -10.12 -2.57 3.35
C PHE A 113 -10.61 -1.34 2.59
N LEU A 114 -11.91 -1.04 2.61
CA LEU A 114 -12.47 0.15 1.96
C LEU A 114 -11.91 1.44 2.57
N LEU A 115 -11.86 1.54 3.90
CA LEU A 115 -11.33 2.70 4.60
C LEU A 115 -9.85 2.92 4.25
N SER A 116 -9.06 1.84 4.26
CA SER A 116 -7.66 1.87 3.84
C SER A 116 -7.53 2.33 2.38
N ALA A 117 -8.33 1.77 1.47
CA ALA A 117 -8.27 2.07 0.05
C ALA A 117 -8.66 3.52 -0.27
N ILE A 118 -9.72 4.04 0.37
CA ILE A 118 -10.13 5.45 0.26
C ILE A 118 -9.02 6.37 0.76
N SER A 119 -8.37 6.03 1.88
CA SER A 119 -7.27 6.82 2.45
C SER A 119 -6.07 6.90 1.51
N HIS A 120 -5.68 5.78 0.89
CA HIS A 120 -4.61 5.75 -0.11
C HIS A 120 -4.97 6.59 -1.34
N GLU A 121 -6.20 6.43 -1.86
CA GLU A 121 -6.67 7.18 -3.02
C GLU A 121 -6.73 8.70 -2.74
N TYR A 122 -7.13 9.08 -1.53
CA TYR A 122 -7.13 10.48 -1.09
C TYR A 122 -5.73 11.09 -1.11
N ILE A 123 -4.74 10.39 -0.54
CA ILE A 123 -3.34 10.85 -0.53
C ILE A 123 -2.80 10.97 -1.96
N LEU A 124 -3.08 10.00 -2.83
CA LEU A 124 -2.66 10.05 -4.23
C LEU A 124 -3.33 11.19 -5.00
N THR A 125 -4.63 11.40 -4.80
CA THR A 125 -5.39 12.46 -5.48
C THR A 125 -4.84 13.84 -5.12
N LEU A 126 -4.54 14.07 -3.85
CA LEU A 126 -3.92 15.32 -3.40
C LEU A 126 -2.49 15.49 -3.93
N SER A 127 -1.72 14.40 -3.97
CA SER A 127 -0.31 14.43 -4.42
C SER A 127 -0.19 14.65 -5.93
N PHE A 128 -1.06 14.04 -6.73
CA PHE A 128 -1.04 14.12 -8.19
C PHE A 128 -1.91 15.22 -8.78
N GLY A 129 -2.89 15.73 -8.02
CA GLY A 129 -3.82 16.78 -8.48
C GLY A 129 -4.93 16.28 -9.42
N PHE A 130 -5.10 14.97 -9.56
CA PHE A 130 -6.21 14.36 -10.30
C PHE A 130 -6.67 13.07 -9.62
N PHE A 131 -7.95 12.72 -9.82
CA PHE A 131 -8.56 11.51 -9.25
C PHE A 131 -8.56 10.38 -10.28
N TYR A 132 -7.94 9.24 -9.94
CA TYR A 132 -7.92 8.05 -10.80
C TYR A 132 -7.92 6.77 -9.94
N PRO A 133 -9.12 6.17 -9.69
CA PRO A 133 -9.36 5.21 -8.59
C PRO A 133 -8.82 3.79 -8.82
N VAL A 134 -7.59 3.65 -9.27
CA VAL A 134 -6.96 2.36 -9.53
C VAL A 134 -6.66 1.61 -8.25
N LEU A 135 -6.15 2.29 -7.21
CA LEU A 135 -5.88 1.63 -5.94
C LEU A 135 -7.18 1.17 -5.27
N LEU A 136 -8.23 1.98 -5.31
CA LEU A 136 -9.54 1.59 -4.78
C LEU A 136 -10.03 0.26 -5.38
N VAL A 137 -9.95 0.13 -6.70
CA VAL A 137 -10.36 -1.10 -7.41
C VAL A 137 -9.43 -2.27 -7.09
N LEU A 138 -8.11 -2.05 -7.03
CA LEU A 138 -7.13 -3.10 -6.71
C LEU A 138 -7.30 -3.65 -5.29
N PHE A 139 -7.51 -2.79 -4.29
CA PHE A 139 -7.74 -3.19 -2.91
C PHE A 139 -9.10 -3.87 -2.72
N ALA A 140 -10.15 -3.39 -3.40
CA ALA A 140 -11.45 -4.04 -3.38
C ALA A 140 -11.42 -5.47 -3.98
N GLY A 141 -10.58 -5.69 -5.00
CA GLY A 141 -10.41 -7.00 -5.63
C GLY A 141 -9.57 -7.99 -4.82
N THR A 142 -8.59 -7.51 -4.05
CA THR A 142 -7.67 -8.36 -3.28
C THR A 142 -8.10 -8.60 -1.83
N GLY A 143 -8.93 -7.74 -1.24
CA GLY A 143 -9.41 -7.85 0.14
C GLY A 143 -10.52 -8.88 0.40
N GLY A 144 -11.01 -9.57 -0.64
CA GLY A 144 -12.19 -10.45 -0.55
C GLY A 144 -11.91 -11.94 -0.39
N LYS A 145 -10.65 -12.40 -0.43
CA LYS A 145 -10.29 -13.83 -0.35
C LYS A 145 -8.94 -14.07 0.32
#